data_AF-A0A7Y3UNG1-F1
#
_entry.id   AF-A0A7Y3UNG1-F1
#
_cell.length_a   1.000
_cell.length_b   1.000
_cell.length_c   1.000
_cell.angle_alpha   90.00
_cell.angle_beta   90.00
_cell.angle_gamma   90.00
#
_symmetry.space_group_name_H-M   'P 1'
#
loop_
_entity.id
_entity.type
_entity.pdbx_description
1 polymer ?
#
loop_
_entity_poly.entity_id
_entity_poly.type
_entity_poly.pdbx_seq_one_letter_code
_entity_poly.pdbx_strand_id
1 'polypeptide(L)'
;MKTILTLIIISFALSSTSFADDISATAIDGRDVILHDNGTWEFTNLEEPAELSGPEQAEECVKNHPSSREGTVDYYLTKKIENKSVEDLGWQVSPVEDGFEVERLLLVSKKMKSKYRWHVNKTGKVTPLNIKASGITE
;
A
#
# COMPACT_ATOMS: atom_id res chain seq x y z
N MET A 1 60.87 24.07 45.38
CA MET A 1 60.81 22.84 44.54
C MET A 1 59.42 22.25 44.77
N LYS A 2 58.44 22.44 43.88
CA LYS A 2 58.08 21.54 42.76
C LYS A 2 57.94 20.09 43.27
N THR A 3 56.80 19.39 43.21
CA THR A 3 55.81 19.33 42.12
C THR A 3 54.59 18.44 42.51
N ILE A 4 53.43 18.79 41.94
CA ILE A 4 52.37 17.94 41.33
C ILE A 4 51.38 17.14 42.20
N LEU A 5 50.12 17.54 41.98
CA LEU A 5 48.81 16.97 42.27
C LEU A 5 48.53 15.68 41.47
N THR A 6 47.76 14.72 41.99
CA THR A 6 46.97 13.85 41.11
C THR A 6 45.65 13.47 41.79
N LEU A 7 44.56 14.10 41.35
CA LEU A 7 43.18 13.76 41.68
C LEU A 7 42.67 12.84 40.57
N ILE A 8 42.34 11.59 40.88
CA ILE A 8 41.77 10.64 39.92
C ILE A 8 40.25 10.75 39.99
N ILE A 9 39.63 11.40 39.00
CA ILE A 9 38.18 11.36 38.80
C ILE A 9 37.90 10.24 37.80
N ILE A 10 37.31 9.14 38.28
CA ILE A 10 36.85 8.04 37.42
C ILE A 10 35.45 8.42 36.92
N SER A 11 35.38 8.91 35.69
CA SER A 11 34.10 9.08 34.99
C SER A 11 33.66 7.72 34.45
N PHE A 12 32.72 7.06 35.14
CA PHE A 12 31.96 5.97 34.55
C PHE A 12 30.98 6.56 33.53
N ALA A 13 31.34 6.52 32.24
CA ALA A 13 30.36 6.65 31.18
C ALA A 13 29.53 5.35 31.19
N LEU A 14 28.37 5.36 31.85
CA LEU A 14 27.37 4.33 31.60
C LEU A 14 26.88 4.53 30.15
N SER A 15 27.40 3.73 29.24
CA SER A 15 26.81 3.56 27.92
C SER A 15 25.43 2.95 28.13
N SER A 16 24.37 3.75 28.00
CA SER A 16 23.01 3.23 27.94
C SER A 16 22.90 2.42 26.67
N THR A 17 23.08 1.10 26.75
CA THR A 17 22.65 0.20 25.69
C THR A 17 21.13 0.19 25.74
N SER A 18 20.46 0.98 24.90
CA SER A 18 19.03 0.73 24.66
C SER A 18 18.96 -0.59 23.91
N PHE A 19 18.41 -1.61 24.53
CA PHE A 19 17.92 -2.77 23.78
C PHE A 19 16.82 -2.23 22.88
N ALA A 20 17.03 -2.28 21.57
CA ALA A 20 15.95 -2.00 20.64
C ALA A 20 15.02 -3.20 20.74
N ASP A 21 13.79 -2.98 21.20
CA ASP A 21 12.77 -4.02 21.15
C ASP A 21 12.55 -4.45 19.69
N ASP A 22 12.14 -5.70 19.51
CA ASP A 22 11.78 -6.23 18.20
C ASP A 22 10.78 -5.31 17.50
N ILE A 23 11.07 -4.94 16.25
CA ILE A 23 10.19 -4.08 15.45
C ILE A 23 9.36 -5.00 14.56
N SER A 24 8.05 -5.05 14.81
CA SER A 24 7.10 -5.71 13.94
C SER A 24 6.59 -4.77 12.84
N ALA A 25 6.45 -5.31 11.63
CA ALA A 25 5.87 -4.62 10.48
C ALA A 25 5.11 -5.62 9.61
N THR A 26 4.13 -5.14 8.84
CA THR A 26 3.42 -5.95 7.85
C THR A 26 3.94 -5.57 6.46
N ALA A 27 4.38 -6.56 5.69
CA ALA A 27 4.81 -6.39 4.32
C ALA A 27 3.63 -6.04 3.41
N ILE A 28 3.91 -5.50 2.22
CA ILE A 28 2.89 -5.09 1.24
C ILE A 28 1.98 -6.26 0.82
N ASP A 29 2.51 -7.48 0.87
CA ASP A 29 1.78 -8.72 0.58
C ASP A 29 1.02 -9.31 1.78
N GLY A 30 0.91 -8.56 2.88
CA GLY A 30 0.16 -8.93 4.08
C GLY A 30 0.92 -9.85 5.04
N ARG A 31 2.18 -10.20 4.78
CA ARG A 31 2.97 -11.05 5.69
C ARG A 31 3.62 -10.26 6.80
N ASP A 32 3.57 -10.81 8.01
CA ASP A 32 4.24 -10.21 9.17
C ASP A 32 5.75 -10.44 9.10
N VAL A 33 6.49 -9.37 9.35
CA VAL A 33 7.95 -9.33 9.41
C VAL A 33 8.36 -8.83 10.79
N ILE A 34 9.28 -9.55 11.42
CA ILE A 34 9.97 -9.08 12.62
C ILE A 34 11.41 -8.75 12.25
N LEU A 35 11.84 -7.55 12.61
CA LEU A 35 13.24 -7.15 12.62
C LEU A 35 13.77 -7.33 14.04
N HIS A 36 14.70 -8.27 14.20
CA HIS A 36 15.36 -8.58 15.47
C HIS A 36 16.43 -7.54 15.78
N ASP A 37 16.71 -7.36 17.07
CA ASP A 37 17.76 -6.46 17.59
C ASP A 37 19.19 -6.80 17.07
N ASN A 38 19.39 -8.05 16.67
CA ASN A 38 20.64 -8.57 16.10
C ASN A 38 20.82 -8.26 14.59
N GLY A 39 19.89 -7.52 13.98
CA GLY A 39 19.92 -7.14 12.58
C GLY A 39 19.47 -8.25 11.62
N THR A 40 18.93 -9.35 12.13
CA THR A 40 18.25 -10.37 11.33
C THR A 40 16.77 -10.04 11.21
N TRP A 41 16.10 -10.58 10.19
CA TRP A 41 14.67 -10.45 10.02
C TRP A 41 14.08 -11.81 9.66
N GLU A 42 12.84 -12.04 10.08
CA GLU A 42 12.10 -13.24 9.71
C GLU A 42 10.64 -12.92 9.42
N PHE A 43 10.04 -13.73 8.53
CA PHE A 43 8.59 -13.75 8.36
C PHE A 43 8.02 -14.65 9.44
N THR A 44 7.23 -14.09 10.35
CA THR A 44 6.59 -14.88 11.43
C THR A 44 5.35 -15.60 10.96
N ASN A 45 4.79 -15.18 9.82
CA ASN A 45 3.68 -15.85 9.17
C ASN A 45 4.12 -16.38 7.80
N LEU A 46 4.36 -17.70 7.73
CA LEU A 46 4.66 -18.44 6.50
C LEU A 46 3.41 -18.86 5.74
N GLU A 47 2.22 -18.51 6.24
CA GLU A 47 0.99 -18.69 5.46
C GLU A 47 1.12 -17.92 4.14
N GLU A 48 0.68 -18.58 3.07
CA GLU A 48 0.63 -18.01 1.71
C GLU A 48 0.07 -16.58 1.79
N PRO A 49 0.68 -15.60 1.09
CA PRO A 49 0.22 -14.20 1.14
C PRO A 49 -1.29 -14.19 0.94
N ALA A 50 -2.01 -13.54 1.87
CA ALA A 50 -3.45 -13.66 1.99
C ALA A 50 -4.10 -13.55 0.60
N GLU A 51 -4.54 -14.70 0.07
CA GLU A 51 -5.17 -14.72 -1.23
C GLU A 51 -6.41 -13.86 -1.16
N LEU A 52 -6.62 -13.04 -2.19
CA LEU A 52 -7.79 -12.18 -2.30
C LEU A 52 -9.07 -12.99 -2.06
N SER A 53 -9.71 -12.76 -0.92
CA SER A 53 -10.78 -13.64 -0.42
C SER A 53 -12.16 -13.25 -0.93
N GLY A 54 -12.27 -12.15 -1.70
CA GLY A 54 -13.55 -11.72 -2.25
C GLY A 54 -13.50 -10.47 -3.14
N PRO A 55 -14.62 -10.18 -3.83
CA PRO A 55 -14.72 -9.04 -4.76
C PRO A 55 -14.58 -7.68 -4.06
N GLU A 56 -15.01 -7.56 -2.80
CA GLU A 56 -14.90 -6.33 -2.01
C GLU A 56 -13.45 -5.92 -1.78
N GLN A 57 -12.58 -6.90 -1.46
CA GLN A 57 -11.15 -6.66 -1.31
C GLN A 57 -10.50 -6.29 -2.63
N ALA A 58 -10.91 -6.90 -3.75
CA ALA A 58 -10.37 -6.53 -5.06
C ALA A 58 -10.74 -5.08 -5.44
N GLU A 59 -11.99 -4.68 -5.17
CA GLU A 59 -12.41 -3.28 -5.34
C GLU A 59 -11.58 -2.34 -4.46
N GLU A 60 -11.37 -2.71 -3.20
CA GLU A 60 -10.57 -1.94 -2.25
C GLU A 60 -9.09 -1.82 -2.67
N CYS A 61 -8.49 -2.90 -3.17
CA CYS A 61 -7.14 -2.88 -3.74
C CYS A 61 -7.01 -1.83 -4.85
N VAL A 62 -7.98 -1.77 -5.76
CA VAL A 62 -7.97 -0.75 -6.82
C VAL A 62 -8.21 0.64 -6.28
N LYS A 63 -9.21 0.82 -5.40
CA LYS A 63 -9.55 2.12 -4.80
C LYS A 63 -8.37 2.75 -4.07
N ASN A 64 -7.63 1.94 -3.31
CA ASN A 64 -6.48 2.37 -2.52
C ASN A 64 -5.17 2.40 -3.32
N HIS A 65 -5.16 1.93 -4.56
CA HIS A 65 -3.97 1.97 -5.40
C HIS A 65 -3.51 3.42 -5.64
N PRO A 66 -2.18 3.70 -5.58
CA PRO A 66 -1.67 5.02 -5.91
C PRO A 66 -2.08 5.47 -7.31
N SER A 67 -2.41 6.75 -7.42
CA SER A 67 -2.76 7.38 -8.70
C SER A 67 -1.59 8.22 -9.20
N SER A 68 -1.26 8.11 -10.49
CA SER A 68 -0.29 9.00 -11.15
C SER A 68 -0.81 10.44 -11.33
N ARG A 69 -2.06 10.67 -10.92
CA ARG A 69 -2.76 11.97 -10.94
C ARG A 69 -3.01 12.54 -9.55
N GLU A 70 -2.18 12.18 -8.56
CA GLU A 70 -2.29 12.54 -7.13
C GLU A 70 -3.27 11.64 -6.34
N GLY A 71 -2.90 11.33 -5.09
CA GLY A 71 -3.70 10.53 -4.16
C GLY A 71 -3.85 9.07 -4.58
N THR A 72 -5.04 8.53 -4.38
CA THR A 72 -5.42 7.17 -4.81
C THR A 72 -6.31 7.19 -6.05
N VAL A 73 -6.52 6.04 -6.68
CA VAL A 73 -7.47 5.89 -7.78
C VAL A 73 -8.87 6.37 -7.37
N ASP A 74 -9.35 5.98 -6.18
CA ASP A 74 -10.66 6.40 -5.69
C ASP A 74 -10.73 7.92 -5.48
N TYR A 75 -9.70 8.52 -4.88
CA TYR A 75 -9.61 9.97 -4.71
C TYR A 75 -9.72 10.69 -6.07
N TYR A 76 -8.93 10.27 -7.05
CA TYR A 76 -8.94 10.89 -8.38
C TYR A 76 -10.30 10.75 -9.08
N LEU A 77 -10.89 9.56 -9.06
CA LEU A 77 -12.16 9.29 -9.75
C LEU A 77 -13.34 9.96 -9.04
N THR A 78 -13.35 10.03 -7.71
CA THR A 78 -14.35 10.76 -6.94
C THR A 78 -14.32 12.26 -7.27
N LYS A 79 -13.13 12.87 -7.27
CA LYS A 79 -12.93 14.27 -7.70
C LYS A 79 -13.43 14.52 -9.13
N LYS A 80 -13.28 13.53 -10.02
CA LYS A 80 -13.79 13.62 -11.40
C LYS A 80 -15.32 13.64 -11.47
N ILE A 81 -15.99 12.92 -10.57
CA ILE A 81 -17.46 12.83 -10.49
C ILE A 81 -18.08 14.13 -9.93
N GLU A 82 -17.33 14.92 -9.16
CA GLU A 82 -17.80 16.24 -8.68
C GLU A 82 -18.14 17.21 -9.83
N ASN A 83 -17.60 16.96 -11.03
CA ASN A 83 -18.00 17.69 -12.22
C ASN A 83 -19.44 17.32 -12.62
N LYS A 84 -20.35 18.31 -12.64
CA LYS A 84 -21.78 18.14 -13.02
C LYS A 84 -22.02 17.48 -14.38
N SER A 85 -21.02 17.43 -15.26
CA SER A 85 -21.10 16.74 -16.55
C SER A 85 -20.73 15.26 -16.49
N VAL A 86 -20.40 14.73 -15.32
CA VAL A 86 -20.00 13.34 -15.10
C VAL A 86 -20.99 12.70 -14.14
N GLU A 87 -21.57 11.59 -14.55
CA GLU A 87 -22.42 10.76 -13.72
C GLU A 87 -21.68 9.47 -13.39
N ASP A 88 -21.76 9.03 -12.13
CA ASP A 88 -21.16 7.80 -11.68
C ASP A 88 -22.10 6.62 -11.92
N LEU A 89 -21.64 5.62 -12.66
CA LEU A 89 -22.39 4.38 -12.92
C LEU A 89 -21.93 3.22 -12.04
N GLY A 90 -21.07 3.48 -11.04
CA GLY A 90 -20.69 2.51 -10.03
C GLY A 90 -19.40 1.75 -10.32
N TRP A 91 -19.01 0.96 -9.33
CA TRP A 91 -17.96 -0.05 -9.43
C TRP A 91 -18.57 -1.41 -9.81
N GLN A 92 -17.84 -2.20 -10.57
CA GLN A 92 -18.21 -3.56 -10.93
C GLN A 92 -17.00 -4.46 -10.75
N VAL A 93 -17.20 -5.62 -10.12
CA VAL A 93 -16.15 -6.61 -9.91
C VAL A 93 -16.61 -7.93 -10.49
N SER A 94 -15.77 -8.54 -11.32
CA SER A 94 -16.04 -9.84 -11.96
C SER A 94 -14.91 -10.81 -11.62
N PRO A 95 -15.20 -12.02 -11.13
CA PRO A 95 -14.17 -13.03 -10.90
C PRO A 95 -13.59 -13.52 -12.22
N VAL A 96 -12.29 -13.78 -12.25
CA VAL A 96 -11.55 -14.40 -13.35
C VAL A 96 -10.60 -15.46 -12.79
N GLU A 97 -10.01 -16.28 -13.67
CA GLU A 97 -9.20 -17.46 -13.26
C GLU A 97 -8.04 -17.10 -12.29
N ASP A 98 -7.40 -15.96 -12.51
CA ASP A 98 -6.25 -15.48 -11.72
C ASP A 98 -6.57 -14.33 -10.76
N GLY A 99 -7.85 -14.14 -10.39
CA GLY A 99 -8.27 -13.10 -9.44
C GLY A 99 -9.55 -12.40 -9.87
N PHE A 100 -9.51 -11.08 -10.00
CA PHE A 100 -10.69 -10.26 -10.28
C PHE A 100 -10.41 -9.20 -11.34
N GLU A 101 -11.39 -8.96 -12.21
CA GLU A 101 -11.46 -7.73 -12.98
C GLU A 101 -12.31 -6.71 -12.24
N VAL A 102 -11.74 -5.54 -12.01
CA VAL A 102 -12.42 -4.42 -11.36
C VAL A 102 -12.61 -3.30 -12.37
N GLU A 103 -13.80 -2.75 -12.40
CA GLU A 103 -14.22 -1.73 -13.33
C GLU A 103 -14.90 -0.57 -12.64
N ARG A 104 -14.54 0.65 -13.06
CA ARG A 104 -15.30 1.86 -12.74
C ARG A 104 -15.88 2.45 -14.01
N LEU A 105 -17.19 2.68 -14.01
CA LEU A 105 -17.90 3.21 -15.16
C LEU A 105 -18.42 4.62 -14.86
N LEU A 106 -18.02 5.59 -15.69
CA LEU A 106 -18.50 6.97 -15.61
C LEU A 106 -19.23 7.34 -16.90
N LEU A 107 -20.30 8.14 -16.82
CA LEU A 107 -21.02 8.68 -17.97
C LEU A 107 -20.73 10.17 -18.12
N VAL A 108 -19.99 10.52 -19.18
CA VAL A 108 -19.60 11.91 -19.47
C VAL A 108 -20.60 12.55 -20.44
N SER A 109 -21.05 13.74 -20.09
CA SER A 109 -22.02 14.56 -20.82
C SER A 109 -23.30 13.81 -21.21
N LYS A 110 -23.72 12.85 -20.37
CA LYS A 110 -24.90 11.98 -20.59
C LYS A 110 -24.89 11.16 -21.89
N LYS A 111 -23.74 11.07 -22.57
CA LYS A 111 -23.64 10.46 -23.91
C LYS A 111 -22.47 9.51 -24.06
N MET A 112 -21.37 9.73 -23.36
CA MET A 112 -20.14 8.96 -23.55
C MET A 112 -19.80 8.15 -22.30
N LYS A 113 -19.77 6.81 -22.44
CA LYS A 113 -19.31 5.93 -21.37
C LYS A 113 -17.78 5.94 -21.30
N SER A 114 -17.26 6.18 -20.11
CA SER A 114 -15.85 6.14 -19.77
C SER A 114 -15.61 4.97 -18.83
N LYS A 115 -15.00 3.91 -19.36
CA LYS A 115 -14.73 2.66 -18.66
C LYS A 115 -13.26 2.61 -18.24
N TYR A 116 -13.01 2.37 -16.96
CA TYR A 116 -11.68 2.14 -16.40
C TYR A 116 -11.62 0.69 -15.92
N ARG A 117 -10.59 -0.05 -16.28
CA ARG A 117 -10.51 -1.50 -16.00
C ARG A 117 -9.14 -1.84 -15.43
N TRP A 118 -9.15 -2.65 -14.38
CA TRP A 118 -7.96 -3.23 -13.77
C TRP A 118 -8.15 -4.73 -13.59
N HIS A 119 -7.05 -5.46 -13.67
CA HIS A 119 -6.94 -6.81 -13.16
C HIS A 119 -6.28 -6.75 -11.78
N VAL A 120 -6.87 -7.42 -10.81
CA VAL A 120 -6.27 -7.64 -9.50
C VAL A 120 -6.00 -9.13 -9.41
N ASN A 121 -4.73 -9.52 -9.43
CA ASN A 121 -4.38 -10.93 -9.33
C ASN A 121 -4.63 -11.48 -7.91
N LYS A 122 -4.50 -12.80 -7.69
CA LYS A 122 -4.70 -13.41 -6.36
C LYS A 122 -3.86 -12.81 -5.23
N THR A 123 -2.71 -12.21 -5.54
CA THR A 123 -1.80 -11.59 -4.58
C THR A 123 -2.09 -10.11 -4.32
N GLY A 124 -3.20 -9.57 -4.82
CA GLY A 124 -3.55 -8.15 -4.65
C GLY A 124 -2.85 -7.18 -5.60
N LYS A 125 -2.06 -7.67 -6.56
CA LYS A 125 -1.36 -6.81 -7.53
C LYS A 125 -2.35 -6.25 -8.55
N VAL A 126 -2.48 -4.93 -8.57
CA VAL A 126 -3.31 -4.17 -9.51
C VAL A 126 -2.54 -3.92 -10.81
N THR A 127 -3.14 -4.27 -11.95
CA THR A 127 -2.60 -4.04 -13.30
C THR A 127 -3.67 -3.36 -14.17
N PRO A 128 -3.40 -2.23 -14.82
CA PRO A 128 -4.38 -1.58 -15.70
C PRO A 128 -4.63 -2.43 -16.97
N LEU A 129 -5.89 -2.54 -17.38
CA LEU A 129 -6.31 -3.30 -18.57
C LEU A 129 -6.68 -2.42 -19.76
N ASN A 130 -6.72 -1.10 -19.60
CA ASN A 130 -6.98 -0.18 -20.69
C ASN A 130 -6.24 1.16 -20.53
N ILE A 131 -6.20 1.93 -21.63
CA ILE A 131 -5.50 3.23 -21.70
C ILE A 131 -5.98 4.21 -20.61
N LYS A 132 -7.26 4.16 -20.25
CA LYS A 132 -7.83 5.06 -19.24
C LYS A 132 -7.36 4.72 -17.83
N ALA A 133 -7.32 3.44 -17.48
CA ALA A 133 -6.78 2.94 -16.23
C ALA A 133 -5.27 3.21 -16.15
N SER A 134 -4.52 2.83 -17.19
CA SER A 134 -3.07 3.07 -17.29
C SER A 134 -2.75 4.56 -17.11
N GLY A 135 -3.47 5.47 -17.77
CA GLY A 135 -3.24 6.92 -17.66
C GLY A 135 -3.54 7.55 -16.29
N ILE A 136 -3.98 6.76 -15.30
CA ILE A 136 -4.15 7.19 -13.91
C ILE A 136 -3.41 6.31 -12.90
N THR A 137 -2.79 5.19 -13.30
CA THR A 137 -2.02 4.31 -12.40
C THR A 137 -0.55 4.18 -12.77
N GLU A 138 -0.18 4.54 -14.01
CA GLU A 138 1.19 4.54 -14.52
C GLU A 138 1.69 5.96 -14.81
#